data_AF-A0A9D2XNK3-F1
#
_entry.id   AF-A0A9D2XNK3-F1
#
_cell.length_a   1.000
_cell.length_b   1.000
_cell.length_c   1.000
_cell.angle_alpha   90.00
_cell.angle_beta   90.00
_cell.angle_gamma   90.00
#
_symmetry.space_group_name_H-M   'P 1'
#
loop_
_entity.id
_entity.type
_entity.pdbx_description
1 polymer ?
#
loop_
_entity_poly.entity_id
_entity_poly.type
_entity_poly.pdbx_seq_one_letter_code
_entity_poly.pdbx_strand_id
1 'polypeptide(L)'
;MISLVLECIDRLHVYSSVAHFAEVVGREAAEAWCAILNSFYQLLAALIRGNRKNCAQFSGSLDWLISRLEWLEASSGILEVLHCVLVESPEALNIIKEEHIRSIISLLDKHGRNHKVFLSVISNPGPLGPPYSMLF
;
A
#
# COMPACT_ATOMS: atom_id res chain seq x y z
N MET A 1 -8.59 -15.61 2.99
CA MET A 1 -7.28 -15.21 3.53
C MET A 1 -7.08 -13.71 3.48
N ILE A 2 -7.28 -13.05 2.32
CA ILE A 2 -7.19 -11.59 2.21
C ILE A 2 -8.11 -10.87 3.21
N SER A 3 -9.38 -11.26 3.32
CA SER A 3 -10.33 -10.63 4.25
C SER A 3 -9.87 -10.62 5.72
N LEU A 4 -9.17 -11.66 6.18
CA LEU A 4 -8.62 -11.73 7.54
C LEU A 4 -7.47 -10.74 7.72
N VAL A 5 -6.59 -10.61 6.73
CA VAL A 5 -5.50 -9.63 6.76
C VAL A 5 -6.06 -8.20 6.76
N LEU A 6 -7.08 -7.93 5.95
CA LEU A 6 -7.77 -6.64 5.94
C LEU A 6 -8.42 -6.33 7.30
N GLU A 7 -9.11 -7.31 7.90
CA GLU A 7 -9.71 -7.16 9.22
C GLU A 7 -8.66 -6.90 10.31
N CYS A 8 -7.50 -7.56 10.25
CA CYS A 8 -6.38 -7.27 11.14
C CYS A 8 -5.90 -5.82 10.96
N ILE A 9 -5.70 -5.37 9.72
CA ILE A 9 -5.28 -4.00 9.43
C ILE A 9 -6.32 -3.00 9.95
N ASP A 10 -7.61 -3.25 9.74
CA ASP A 10 -8.69 -2.36 10.20
C ASP A 10 -8.74 -2.25 11.72
N ARG A 11 -8.61 -3.38 12.44
CA ARG A 11 -8.55 -3.38 13.91
C ARG A 11 -7.35 -2.60 14.43
N LEU A 12 -6.23 -2.68 13.71
CA LEU A 12 -5.07 -1.86 14.04
C LEU A 12 -5.39 -0.38 13.73
N HIS A 13 -6.00 -0.08 12.60
CA HIS A 13 -6.35 1.29 12.21
C HIS A 13 -7.38 1.99 13.10
N VAL A 14 -8.10 1.27 13.98
CA VAL A 14 -8.98 1.89 15.01
C VAL A 14 -8.17 2.78 15.95
N TYR A 15 -6.90 2.46 16.19
CA TYR A 15 -6.03 3.27 17.02
C TYR A 15 -5.55 4.48 16.21
N SER A 16 -6.25 5.58 16.38
CA SER A 16 -6.11 6.84 15.61
C SER A 16 -4.75 7.53 15.76
N SER A 17 -3.87 7.08 16.65
CA SER A 17 -2.47 7.50 16.70
C SER A 17 -1.60 6.48 17.44
N VAL A 18 -0.29 6.50 17.14
CA VAL A 18 0.73 5.76 17.92
C VAL A 18 0.67 6.12 19.40
N ALA A 19 0.32 7.36 19.74
CA ALA A 19 0.13 7.81 21.12
C ALA A 19 -1.05 7.08 21.80
N HIS A 20 -2.17 6.95 21.11
CA HIS A 20 -3.35 6.23 21.63
C HIS A 20 -3.07 4.73 21.77
N PHE A 21 -2.33 4.14 20.82
CA PHE A 21 -1.89 2.76 20.94
C PHE A 21 -0.88 2.56 22.09
N ALA A 22 0.03 3.51 22.30
CA ALA A 22 1.00 3.52 23.40
C ALA A 22 0.34 3.63 24.78
N GLU A 23 -0.78 4.34 24.90
CA GLU A 23 -1.55 4.42 26.14
C GLU A 23 -2.22 3.09 26.50
N VAL A 24 -2.62 2.30 25.51
CA VAL A 24 -3.35 1.04 25.71
C VAL A 24 -2.39 -0.16 25.89
N VAL A 25 -1.30 -0.20 25.13
CA VAL A 25 -0.40 -1.38 25.03
C VAL A 25 1.01 -1.09 25.56
N GLY A 26 1.35 0.18 25.79
CA GLY A 26 2.68 0.61 26.24
C GLY A 26 3.53 1.18 25.11
N ARG A 27 4.45 2.10 25.45
CA ARG A 27 5.31 2.81 24.47
C ARG A 27 6.21 1.87 23.67
N GLU A 28 6.75 0.84 24.29
CA GLU A 28 7.63 -0.14 23.64
C GLU A 28 6.89 -0.91 22.53
N ALA A 29 5.62 -1.26 22.76
CA ALA A 29 4.78 -1.92 21.75
C ALA A 29 4.34 -0.94 20.65
N ALA A 30 4.21 0.35 20.97
CA ALA A 30 3.86 1.38 20.00
C ALA A 30 4.99 1.71 19.03
N GLU A 31 6.24 1.52 19.40
CA GLU A 31 7.36 1.57 18.45
C GLU A 31 7.30 0.43 17.43
N ALA A 32 6.86 -0.76 17.86
CA ALA A 32 6.69 -1.93 16.97
C ALA A 32 5.43 -1.83 16.09
N TRP A 33 4.47 -0.99 16.46
CA TRP A 33 3.19 -0.82 15.76
C TRP A 33 3.33 -0.55 14.27
N CYS A 34 4.12 0.48 13.91
CA CYS A 34 4.33 0.85 12.51
C CYS A 34 5.01 -0.27 11.72
N ALA A 35 5.93 -1.00 12.35
CA ALA A 35 6.60 -2.16 11.74
C ALA A 35 5.63 -3.32 11.51
N ILE A 36 4.73 -3.58 12.46
CA ILE A 36 3.68 -4.60 12.35
C ILE A 36 2.70 -4.25 11.23
N LEU A 37 2.19 -3.01 11.20
CA LEU A 37 1.31 -2.53 10.13
C LEU A 37 1.96 -2.65 8.76
N ASN A 38 3.22 -2.22 8.63
CA ASN A 38 3.95 -2.35 7.37
C ASN A 38 4.11 -3.82 6.95
N SER A 39 4.37 -4.73 7.90
CA SER A 39 4.46 -6.17 7.62
C SER A 39 3.14 -6.75 7.12
N PHE A 40 2.00 -6.28 7.63
CA PHE A 40 0.69 -6.69 7.14
C PHE A 40 0.44 -6.23 5.70
N TYR A 41 0.81 -4.99 5.35
CA TYR A 41 0.71 -4.52 3.96
C TYR A 41 1.64 -5.28 3.02
N GLN A 42 2.86 -5.60 3.44
CA GLN A 42 3.78 -6.43 2.65
C GLN A 42 3.25 -7.85 2.45
N LEU A 43 2.66 -8.46 3.49
CA LEU A 43 2.01 -9.76 3.38
C LEU A 43 0.82 -9.70 2.42
N LEU A 44 0.01 -8.64 2.49
CA LEU A 44 -1.10 -8.43 1.58
C LEU A 44 -0.63 -8.31 0.13
N ALA A 45 0.44 -7.56 -0.13
CA ALA A 45 1.05 -7.44 -1.45
C ALA A 45 1.53 -8.81 -1.96
N ALA A 46 2.20 -9.60 -1.11
CA ALA A 46 2.66 -10.95 -1.44
C ALA A 46 1.50 -11.93 -1.71
N LEU A 47 0.37 -11.79 -1.01
CA LEU A 47 -0.82 -12.62 -1.23
C LEU A 47 -1.56 -12.30 -2.53
N ILE A 48 -1.50 -11.04 -2.97
CA ILE A 48 -2.13 -10.59 -4.22
C ILE A 48 -1.22 -10.85 -5.42
N ARG A 49 0.10 -10.68 -5.26
CA ARG A 49 1.09 -10.91 -6.32
C ARG A 49 1.00 -12.35 -6.86
N GLY A 50 0.92 -12.48 -8.19
CA GLY A 50 0.80 -13.76 -8.88
C GLY A 50 -0.54 -14.48 -8.70
N ASN A 51 -1.56 -13.85 -8.09
CA ASN A 51 -2.86 -14.51 -7.87
C ASN A 51 -4.05 -13.62 -8.29
N ARG A 52 -4.50 -13.85 -9.53
CA ARG A 52 -5.62 -13.12 -10.14
C ARG A 52 -6.94 -13.22 -9.38
N LYS A 53 -7.22 -14.36 -8.72
CA LYS A 53 -8.45 -14.53 -7.91
C LYS A 53 -8.43 -13.65 -6.68
N ASN A 54 -7.29 -13.63 -6.00
CA ASN A 54 -7.04 -12.78 -4.84
C ASN A 54 -7.07 -11.29 -5.22
N CYS A 55 -6.53 -10.94 -6.39
CA CYS A 55 -6.56 -9.57 -6.89
C CYS A 55 -7.99 -9.11 -7.24
N ALA A 56 -8.79 -9.94 -7.91
CA ALA A 56 -10.20 -9.64 -8.17
C ALA A 56 -11.03 -9.55 -6.88
N GLN A 57 -10.70 -10.35 -5.85
CA GLN A 57 -11.31 -10.20 -4.53
C GLN A 57 -10.93 -8.87 -3.87
N PHE A 58 -9.68 -8.43 -4.04
CA PHE A 58 -9.18 -7.19 -3.46
C PHE A 58 -9.58 -5.93 -4.24
N SER A 59 -9.88 -6.04 -5.53
CA SER A 59 -10.19 -4.89 -6.39
C SER A 59 -11.42 -4.11 -5.91
N GLY A 60 -12.38 -4.77 -5.26
CA GLY A 60 -13.53 -4.13 -4.59
C GLY A 60 -13.17 -3.41 -3.27
N SER A 61 -11.97 -3.61 -2.75
CA SER A 61 -11.43 -2.96 -1.55
C SER A 61 -10.36 -1.92 -1.90
N LEU A 62 -10.28 -1.49 -3.15
CA LEU A 62 -9.30 -0.50 -3.60
C LEU A 62 -9.58 0.88 -2.97
N ASP A 63 -10.85 1.28 -2.88
CA ASP A 63 -11.29 2.50 -2.21
C ASP A 63 -10.87 2.51 -0.74
N TRP A 64 -10.99 1.34 -0.08
CA TRP A 64 -10.51 1.15 1.29
C TRP A 64 -8.99 1.39 1.37
N LEU A 65 -8.20 0.81 0.47
CA LEU A 65 -6.74 0.98 0.47
C LEU A 65 -6.36 2.46 0.31
N ILE A 66 -7.05 3.17 -0.57
CA ILE A 66 -6.78 4.58 -0.87
C ILE A 66 -7.21 5.49 0.28
N SER A 67 -8.31 5.18 0.98
CA SER A 67 -8.68 5.90 2.21
C SER A 67 -7.62 5.83 3.31
N ARG A 68 -6.79 4.76 3.31
CA ARG A 68 -5.69 4.58 4.27
C ARG A 68 -4.37 5.22 3.81
N LEU A 69 -4.30 5.66 2.56
CA LEU A 69 -3.08 6.26 1.98
C LEU A 69 -2.75 7.57 2.70
N GLU A 70 -3.72 8.25 3.32
CA GLU A 70 -3.51 9.48 4.12
C GLU A 70 -2.59 9.29 5.35
N TRP A 71 -2.40 8.05 5.83
CA TRP A 71 -1.47 7.74 6.91
C TRP A 71 -0.02 7.64 6.40
N LEU A 72 0.78 8.64 6.75
CA LEU A 72 2.15 8.83 6.28
C LEU A 72 3.09 7.69 6.73
N GLU A 73 2.87 7.10 7.90
CA GLU A 73 3.78 6.11 8.50
C GLU A 73 3.79 4.75 7.79
N ALA A 74 2.71 4.42 7.05
CA ALA A 74 2.54 3.13 6.38
C ALA A 74 2.47 3.24 4.84
N SER A 75 2.75 4.41 4.29
CA SER A 75 2.57 4.71 2.86
C SER A 75 3.37 3.80 1.94
N SER A 76 4.56 3.35 2.35
CA SER A 76 5.40 2.44 1.55
C SER A 76 4.73 1.08 1.30
N GLY A 77 4.13 0.48 2.32
CA GLY A 77 3.46 -0.82 2.18
C GLY A 77 2.18 -0.70 1.34
N ILE A 78 1.42 0.38 1.54
CA ILE A 78 0.19 0.66 0.79
C ILE A 78 0.49 0.83 -0.71
N LEU A 79 1.56 1.57 -1.06
CA LEU A 79 1.99 1.75 -2.44
C LEU A 79 2.44 0.43 -3.10
N GLU A 80 3.08 -0.45 -2.35
CA GLU A 80 3.49 -1.77 -2.85
C GLU A 80 2.29 -2.66 -3.16
N VAL A 81 1.25 -2.64 -2.30
CA VAL A 81 -0.03 -3.31 -2.57
C VAL A 81 -0.70 -2.72 -3.81
N LEU A 82 -0.77 -1.39 -3.91
CA LEU A 82 -1.36 -0.71 -5.05
C LEU A 82 -0.65 -1.11 -6.35
N HIS A 83 0.68 -1.09 -6.37
CA HIS A 83 1.47 -1.53 -7.51
C HIS A 83 1.19 -3.00 -7.87
N CYS A 84 1.17 -3.91 -6.89
CA CYS A 84 0.87 -5.31 -7.16
C CYS A 84 -0.54 -5.49 -7.78
N VAL A 85 -1.54 -4.78 -7.30
CA VAL A 85 -2.91 -4.85 -7.82
C VAL A 85 -2.98 -4.35 -9.27
N LEU A 86 -2.30 -3.24 -9.56
CA LEU A 86 -2.27 -2.64 -10.89
C LEU A 86 -1.57 -3.50 -11.93
N VAL A 87 -0.53 -4.22 -11.52
CA VAL A 87 0.27 -5.08 -12.40
C VAL A 87 -0.41 -6.42 -12.66
N GLU A 88 -1.03 -7.00 -11.64
CA GLU A 88 -1.59 -8.36 -11.70
C GLU A 88 -3.04 -8.40 -12.23
N SER A 89 -3.78 -7.30 -12.11
CA SER A 89 -5.19 -7.21 -12.51
C SER A 89 -5.44 -5.95 -13.33
N PRO A 90 -5.48 -6.05 -14.67
CA PRO A 90 -5.95 -4.95 -15.51
C PRO A 90 -7.41 -4.59 -15.21
N GLU A 91 -8.19 -5.49 -14.61
CA GLU A 91 -9.56 -5.23 -14.18
C GLU A 91 -9.60 -4.24 -13.00
N ALA A 92 -8.54 -4.17 -12.17
CA ALA A 92 -8.44 -3.20 -11.09
C ALA A 92 -8.19 -1.77 -11.61
N LEU A 93 -7.53 -1.61 -12.76
CA LEU A 93 -7.38 -0.31 -13.43
C LEU A 93 -8.73 0.30 -13.81
N ASN A 94 -9.73 -0.53 -14.16
CA ASN A 94 -11.08 -0.06 -14.48
C ASN A 94 -11.84 0.49 -13.26
N ILE A 95 -11.39 0.19 -12.05
CA ILE A 95 -12.01 0.67 -10.79
C ILE A 95 -11.37 1.99 -10.36
N ILE A 96 -10.15 2.30 -10.83
CA ILE A 96 -9.48 3.55 -10.51
C ILE A 96 -10.21 4.72 -11.18
N LYS A 97 -10.62 5.67 -10.35
CA LYS A 97 -11.28 6.91 -10.76
C LYS A 97 -10.36 8.10 -10.53
N GLU A 98 -10.78 9.27 -11.00
CA GLU A 98 -10.06 10.53 -10.81
C GLU A 98 -9.79 10.84 -9.32
N GLU A 99 -10.74 10.51 -8.44
CA GLU A 99 -10.61 10.70 -6.98
C GLU A 99 -9.41 9.94 -6.41
N HIS A 100 -9.19 8.69 -6.86
CA HIS A 100 -8.08 7.85 -6.48
C HIS A 100 -6.74 8.42 -6.93
N ILE A 101 -6.69 8.86 -8.19
CA ILE A 101 -5.50 9.48 -8.78
C ILE A 101 -5.13 10.76 -8.02
N ARG A 102 -6.13 11.59 -7.69
CA ARG A 102 -5.92 12.82 -6.93
C ARG A 102 -5.34 12.54 -5.54
N SER A 103 -5.87 11.55 -4.82
CA SER A 103 -5.34 11.14 -3.51
C SER A 103 -3.89 10.67 -3.60
N ILE A 104 -3.55 9.87 -4.61
CA ILE A 104 -2.16 9.41 -4.84
C ILE A 104 -1.23 10.59 -5.13
N ILE A 105 -1.65 11.54 -5.97
CA ILE A 105 -0.88 12.76 -6.28
C ILE A 105 -0.69 13.62 -5.03
N SER A 106 -1.76 13.86 -4.26
CA SER A 106 -1.68 14.61 -3.00
C SER A 106 -0.74 13.94 -2.00
N LEU A 107 -0.62 12.62 -2.04
CA LEU A 107 0.33 11.90 -1.20
C LEU A 107 1.76 11.95 -1.70
N LEU A 108 1.97 11.90 -3.01
CA LEU A 108 3.29 12.17 -3.61
C LEU A 108 3.78 13.58 -3.28
N ASP A 109 2.87 14.55 -3.30
CA ASP A 109 3.15 15.94 -2.94
C ASP A 109 3.51 16.07 -1.44
N LYS A 110 2.72 15.47 -0.54
CA LYS A 110 3.01 15.41 0.91
C LYS A 110 4.29 14.63 1.25
N HIS A 111 4.61 13.57 0.52
CA HIS A 111 5.78 12.71 0.76
C HIS A 111 7.06 13.19 0.07
N GLY A 112 7.03 14.36 -0.60
CA GLY A 112 8.19 15.09 -1.12
C GLY A 112 9.43 14.22 -1.41
N ARG A 113 9.45 13.56 -2.58
CA ARG A 113 10.60 12.77 -3.06
C ARG A 113 10.97 11.54 -2.21
N ASN A 114 9.98 10.74 -1.80
CA ASN A 114 10.29 9.33 -1.47
C ASN A 114 10.79 8.63 -2.74
N HIS A 115 12.12 8.46 -2.85
CA HIS A 115 12.83 7.89 -4.01
C HIS A 115 12.29 6.51 -4.44
N LYS A 116 11.57 5.78 -3.58
CA LYS A 116 10.97 4.48 -3.88
C LYS A 116 9.70 4.57 -4.75
N VAL A 117 8.93 5.65 -4.67
CA VAL A 117 7.65 5.75 -5.40
C VAL A 117 7.88 6.04 -6.88
N PHE A 118 8.90 6.86 -7.18
CA PHE A 118 9.29 7.15 -8.56
C PHE A 118 9.87 5.92 -9.28
N LEU A 119 10.70 5.12 -8.57
CA LEU A 119 11.30 3.92 -9.16
C LEU A 119 10.28 2.78 -9.36
N SER A 120 9.32 2.56 -8.46
CA SER A 120 8.37 1.43 -8.59
C SER A 120 7.23 1.69 -9.58
N VAL A 121 6.76 2.93 -9.73
CA VAL A 121 5.70 3.28 -10.70
C VAL A 121 6.25 3.40 -12.13
N ILE A 122 7.54 3.74 -12.29
CA ILE A 122 8.17 3.98 -13.61
C ILE A 122 9.02 2.78 -14.07
N SER A 123 9.51 1.91 -13.18
CA SER A 123 10.31 0.73 -13.55
C SER A 123 9.48 -0.54 -13.84
N ASN A 124 8.24 -0.39 -14.27
CA ASN A 124 7.50 -1.50 -14.87
C ASN A 124 7.49 -1.33 -16.40
N PRO A 125 8.63 -1.56 -17.11
CA PRO A 125 8.51 -1.92 -18.49
C PRO A 125 7.92 -3.33 -18.49
N GLY A 126 6.95 -3.58 -19.36
CA GLY A 126 6.59 -4.94 -19.73
C GLY A 126 7.83 -5.76 -20.14
N PRO A 127 7.68 -7.06 -20.42
CA PRO A 127 8.77 -8.05 -20.46
C PRO A 127 9.83 -7.87 -21.58
N LEU A 128 9.97 -6.69 -22.18
CA LEU A 128 10.89 -6.34 -23.25
C LEU A 128 11.51 -4.94 -23.01
N GLY A 129 12.57 -4.86 -22.20
CA GLY A 129 13.38 -3.63 -22.10
C GLY A 129 14.59 -3.79 -21.16
N PRO A 130 15.80 -3.35 -21.54
CA PRO A 130 17.01 -3.56 -20.74
C PRO A 130 17.07 -2.62 -19.52
N PRO A 131 17.86 -2.97 -18.48
CA PRO A 131 17.86 -2.25 -17.21
C PRO A 131 18.61 -0.93 -17.33
N TYR A 132 17.90 0.20 -17.20
CA TYR A 132 18.52 1.51 -16.98
C TYR A 132 19.09 1.58 -15.56
N SER A 133 20.28 1.01 -15.42
CA SER A 133 21.15 1.14 -14.26
C SER A 133 22.33 2.02 -14.64
N MET A 134 22.07 3.33 -14.77
CA MET A 134 23.08 4.38 -14.63
C MET A 134 22.37 5.71 -14.85
N LEU A 135 22.29 6.52 -13.79
CA LEU A 135 22.34 7.99 -13.79
C LEU A 135 22.18 8.43 -12.33
N PHE A 136 23.30 8.36 -11.61
CA PHE A 136 23.60 9.35 -10.56
C PHE A 136 23.99 10.66 -11.25
#